data_AF-A0A851G5V3-F1
#
_entry.id   AF-A0A851G5V3-F1
#
_cell.length_a   1.000
_cell.length_b   1.000
_cell.length_c   1.000
_cell.angle_alpha   90.00
_cell.angle_beta   90.00
_cell.angle_gamma   90.00
#
_symmetry.space_group_name_H-M   'P 1'
#
loop_
_entity.id
_entity.type
_entity.pdbx_description
1 polymer ?
#
loop_
_entity_poly.entity_id
_entity_poly.type
_entity_poly.pdbx_seq_one_letter_code
_entity_poly.pdbx_strand_id
1 'polypeptide(L)'
;MSTQNSYTDVNDMVNRIDQRDITRRTLEQYRSRFKAQGRMKEVEAITQALEMTSNRASAVLRQSQRLAGKITEMDAEKALEMKATVALFASKSTDLQASIVLAFQSLFEAKGVPMEYDEVMAFIMLQAADQFERITGELPVIVH
;
A
#
# COMPACT_ATOMS: atom_id res chain seq x y z
N MET A 1 -4.04 5.51 -25.54
CA MET A 1 -4.26 4.10 -25.92
C MET A 1 -5.22 3.51 -24.90
N SER A 2 -6.32 2.89 -25.33
CA SER A 2 -7.24 2.23 -24.38
C SER A 2 -6.56 0.97 -23.85
N THR A 3 -6.06 1.02 -22.62
CA THR A 3 -5.61 -0.16 -21.88
C THR A 3 -6.83 -1.05 -21.65
N GLN A 4 -7.10 -1.97 -22.58
CA GLN A 4 -8.02 -3.07 -22.31
C GLN A 4 -7.41 -3.86 -21.16
N ASN A 5 -8.00 -3.73 -19.97
CA ASN A 5 -7.66 -4.55 -18.80
C ASN A 5 -7.80 -6.02 -19.18
N SER A 6 -6.68 -6.67 -19.48
CA SER A 6 -6.66 -8.04 -19.96
C SER A 6 -6.81 -8.97 -18.77
N TYR A 7 -7.98 -9.60 -18.61
CA TYR A 7 -8.23 -10.62 -17.59
C TYR A 7 -7.56 -11.98 -17.89
N THR A 8 -6.52 -11.98 -18.74
CA THR A 8 -5.66 -13.13 -19.02
C THR A 8 -4.26 -12.96 -18.43
N ASP A 9 -3.86 -11.74 -18.02
CA ASP A 9 -2.57 -11.49 -17.38
C ASP A 9 -2.73 -11.58 -15.85
N VAL A 10 -2.22 -12.66 -15.29
CA VAL A 10 -2.28 -12.93 -13.84
C VAL A 10 -1.51 -11.89 -13.05
N ASN A 11 -0.34 -11.47 -13.51
CA ASN A 11 0.52 -10.54 -12.79
C ASN A 11 -0.08 -9.13 -12.79
N ASP A 12 -0.67 -8.69 -13.90
CA ASP A 12 -1.44 -7.43 -13.96
C ASP A 12 -2.57 -7.42 -12.93
N MET A 13 -3.37 -8.50 -12.90
CA MET A 13 -4.49 -8.60 -11.95
C MET A 13 -4.03 -8.61 -10.49
N VAL A 14 -2.94 -9.32 -10.17
CA VAL A 14 -2.35 -9.35 -8.83
C VAL A 14 -1.87 -7.94 -8.44
N ASN A 15 -1.16 -7.24 -9.34
CA ASN A 15 -0.69 -5.88 -9.08
C ASN A 15 -1.83 -4.90 -8.84
N ARG A 16 -2.90 -4.97 -9.65
CA ARG A 16 -4.10 -4.12 -9.49
C ARG A 16 -4.87 -4.43 -8.20
N ILE A 17 -4.83 -5.67 -7.71
CA ILE A 17 -5.35 -6.00 -6.37
C ILE A 17 -4.48 -5.37 -5.28
N ASP A 18 -3.16 -5.56 -5.38
CA ASP A 18 -2.22 -5.05 -4.38
C ASP A 18 -2.26 -3.51 -4.31
N GLN A 19 -2.49 -2.83 -5.44
CA GLN A 19 -2.62 -1.36 -5.55
C GLN A 19 -4.05 -0.84 -5.29
N ARG A 20 -5.02 -1.74 -5.03
CA ARG A 20 -6.44 -1.42 -4.78
C ARG A 20 -7.21 -0.83 -5.96
N ASP A 21 -6.68 -0.90 -7.17
CA ASP A 21 -7.41 -0.54 -8.40
C ASP A 21 -8.63 -1.45 -8.63
N ILE A 22 -8.52 -2.71 -8.20
CA ILE A 22 -9.62 -3.67 -8.21
C ILE A 22 -9.66 -4.47 -6.92
N THR A 23 -10.85 -4.99 -6.59
CA THR A 23 -11.01 -5.87 -5.43
C THR A 23 -11.05 -7.33 -5.84
N ARG A 24 -10.71 -8.23 -4.91
CA ARG A 24 -10.92 -9.68 -5.06
C ARG A 24 -12.38 -10.02 -5.41
N ARG A 25 -13.33 -9.33 -4.76
CA ARG A 25 -14.78 -9.47 -5.03
C ARG A 25 -15.12 -9.11 -6.49
N THR A 26 -14.50 -8.06 -7.01
CA THR A 26 -14.65 -7.66 -8.41
C THR A 26 -14.14 -8.76 -9.35
N LEU A 27 -12.99 -9.36 -9.06
CA LEU A 27 -12.48 -10.50 -9.83
C LEU A 27 -13.38 -11.74 -9.73
N GLU A 28 -13.93 -12.06 -8.56
CA GLU A 28 -14.87 -13.17 -8.40
C GLU A 28 -16.13 -12.99 -9.27
N GLN A 29 -16.65 -11.77 -9.35
CA GLN A 29 -17.77 -11.42 -10.23
C GLN A 29 -17.40 -11.60 -11.71
N TYR A 30 -16.23 -11.13 -12.14
CA TYR A 30 -15.76 -11.32 -13.51
C TYR A 30 -15.54 -12.79 -13.84
N ARG A 31 -14.95 -13.57 -12.92
CA ARG A 31 -14.79 -15.03 -13.08
C ARG A 31 -16.12 -15.71 -13.34
N SER A 32 -17.15 -15.38 -12.55
CA SER A 32 -18.50 -15.94 -12.75
C SER A 32 -19.07 -15.61 -14.13
N ARG A 33 -18.94 -14.34 -14.56
CA ARG A 33 -19.41 -13.88 -15.87
C ARG A 33 -18.68 -14.56 -17.03
N PHE A 34 -17.35 -14.67 -16.96
CA PHE A 34 -16.55 -15.33 -17.99
C PHE A 34 -16.82 -16.84 -18.07
N LYS A 35 -17.07 -17.49 -16.93
CA LYS A 35 -17.51 -18.88 -16.90
C LYS A 35 -18.83 -19.08 -17.64
N ALA A 36 -19.81 -18.21 -17.43
CA ALA A 36 -21.08 -18.25 -18.15
C ALA A 36 -20.94 -18.00 -19.67
N GLN A 37 -19.88 -17.29 -20.08
CA GLN A 37 -19.55 -17.00 -21.48
C GLN A 37 -18.64 -18.05 -22.13
N GLY A 38 -18.23 -19.12 -21.42
CA GLY A 38 -17.30 -20.13 -21.92
C GLY A 38 -15.86 -19.64 -22.09
N ARG A 39 -15.52 -18.48 -21.54
CA ARG A 39 -14.19 -17.85 -21.60
C ARG A 39 -13.26 -18.44 -20.54
N MET A 40 -12.87 -19.69 -20.74
CA MET A 40 -12.16 -20.48 -19.72
C MET A 40 -10.74 -19.98 -19.43
N LYS A 41 -10.05 -19.38 -20.41
CA LYS A 41 -8.70 -18.80 -20.21
C LYS A 41 -8.72 -17.70 -19.16
N GLU A 42 -9.70 -16.80 -19.22
CA GLU A 42 -9.89 -15.72 -18.25
C GLU A 42 -10.34 -16.26 -16.90
N VAL A 43 -11.13 -17.34 -16.86
CA VAL A 43 -11.52 -18.01 -15.61
C VAL A 43 -10.29 -18.59 -14.90
N GLU A 44 -9.41 -19.27 -15.63
CA GLU A 44 -8.17 -19.83 -15.10
C GLU A 44 -7.24 -18.73 -14.58
N ALA A 45 -6.99 -17.69 -15.39
CA ALA A 45 -6.14 -16.57 -15.00
C ALA A 45 -6.68 -15.84 -13.75
N ILE A 46 -7.97 -15.56 -13.69
CA ILE A 46 -8.58 -14.94 -12.50
C ILE A 46 -8.48 -15.85 -11.28
N THR A 47 -8.67 -17.17 -11.46
CA THR A 47 -8.55 -18.13 -10.35
C THR A 47 -7.14 -18.12 -9.78
N GLN A 48 -6.13 -18.14 -10.65
CA GLN A 48 -4.73 -18.06 -10.23
C GLN A 48 -4.42 -16.73 -9.53
N ALA A 49 -4.91 -15.59 -10.04
CA ALA A 49 -4.73 -14.29 -9.39
C ALA A 49 -5.39 -14.24 -8.00
N LEU A 50 -6.57 -14.84 -7.84
CA LEU A 50 -7.26 -14.95 -6.55
C LEU A 50 -6.52 -15.89 -5.58
N GLU A 51 -5.87 -16.94 -6.06
CA GLU A 51 -5.03 -17.81 -5.22
C GLU A 51 -3.77 -17.08 -4.75
N MET A 52 -3.07 -16.39 -5.66
CA MET A 52 -1.86 -15.63 -5.33
C MET A 52 -2.12 -14.48 -4.36
N THR A 53 -3.30 -13.87 -4.41
CA THR A 53 -3.70 -12.77 -3.52
C THR A 53 -4.47 -13.25 -2.28
N SER A 54 -4.55 -14.58 -2.04
CA SER A 54 -5.26 -15.13 -0.87
C SER A 54 -4.52 -14.88 0.45
N ASN A 55 -3.18 -14.85 0.40
CA ASN A 55 -2.32 -14.62 1.57
C ASN A 55 -1.77 -13.19 1.58
N ARG A 56 -2.04 -12.47 2.68
CA ARG A 56 -1.61 -11.08 2.89
C ARG A 56 -0.12 -10.95 3.18
N ALA A 57 0.51 -11.92 3.85
CA ALA A 57 1.96 -11.93 4.03
C ALA A 57 2.68 -11.99 2.66
N SER A 58 2.10 -12.73 1.71
CA SER A 58 2.59 -12.77 0.33
C SER A 58 2.43 -11.42 -0.39
N ALA A 59 1.45 -10.58 -0.02
CA ALA A 59 1.28 -9.25 -0.59
C ALA A 59 2.41 -8.30 -0.16
N VAL A 60 2.84 -8.34 1.10
CA VAL A 60 4.00 -7.58 1.59
C VAL A 60 5.28 -8.01 0.86
N LEU A 61 5.48 -9.31 0.66
CA LEU A 61 6.63 -9.83 -0.09
C LEU A 61 6.61 -9.39 -1.56
N ARG A 62 5.44 -9.42 -2.23
CA ARG A 62 5.31 -8.93 -3.60
C ARG A 62 5.59 -7.43 -3.69
N GLN A 63 5.09 -6.64 -2.75
CA GLN A 63 5.40 -5.21 -2.68
C GLN A 63 6.91 -4.99 -2.51
N SER A 64 7.55 -5.69 -1.58
CA SER A 64 9.00 -5.60 -1.37
C SER A 64 9.79 -5.89 -2.66
N GLN A 65 9.41 -6.95 -3.39
CA GLN A 65 10.03 -7.29 -4.68
C GLN A 65 9.85 -6.19 -5.74
N ARG A 66 8.64 -5.60 -5.85
CA ARG A 66 8.39 -4.50 -6.80
C ARG A 66 9.18 -3.25 -6.45
N LEU A 67 9.25 -2.90 -5.17
CA LEU A 67 10.04 -1.76 -4.69
C LEU A 67 11.53 -1.96 -5.02
N ALA A 68 12.07 -3.14 -4.75
CA ALA A 68 13.47 -3.46 -5.08
C ALA A 68 13.76 -3.34 -6.59
N GLY A 69 12.79 -3.67 -7.44
CA GLY A 69 12.93 -3.54 -8.90
C GLY A 69 12.75 -2.11 -9.44
N LYS A 70 12.12 -1.21 -8.69
CA LYS A 70 11.77 0.16 -9.14
C LYS A 70 12.69 1.24 -8.57
N ILE A 71 13.27 1.01 -7.40
CA ILE A 71 14.01 2.02 -6.66
C ILE A 71 15.49 1.92 -7.01
N THR A 72 16.09 3.04 -7.40
CA THR A 72 17.54 3.16 -7.55
C THR A 72 18.20 3.13 -6.17
N GLU A 73 19.27 2.36 -6.03
CA GLU A 73 20.04 2.32 -4.78
C GLU A 73 20.47 3.73 -4.37
N MET A 74 20.33 4.00 -3.07
CA MET A 74 20.78 5.26 -2.49
C MET A 74 22.30 5.27 -2.45
N ASP A 75 22.89 6.41 -2.82
CA ASP A 75 24.32 6.65 -2.63
C ASP A 75 24.74 6.39 -1.17
N ALA A 76 25.92 5.82 -0.97
CA ALA A 76 26.37 5.35 0.34
C ALA A 76 26.47 6.47 1.38
N GLU A 77 26.89 7.67 0.97
CA GLU A 77 26.98 8.84 1.86
C GLU A 77 25.58 9.27 2.31
N LYS A 78 24.65 9.39 1.36
CA LYS A 78 23.24 9.72 1.65
C LYS A 78 22.56 8.66 2.52
N ALA A 79 22.86 7.39 2.28
CA ALA A 79 22.32 6.28 3.07
C ALA A 79 22.82 6.35 4.52
N LEU A 80 24.10 6.71 4.72
CA LEU A 80 24.68 6.89 6.04
C LEU A 80 24.09 8.11 6.76
N GLU A 81 23.98 9.24 6.06
CA GLU A 81 23.36 10.47 6.58
C GLU A 81 21.92 10.23 7.03
N MET A 82 21.11 9.55 6.21
CA MET A 82 19.75 9.18 6.55
C MET A 82 19.70 8.28 7.79
N LYS A 83 20.54 7.23 7.84
CA LYS A 83 20.60 6.33 9.00
C LYS A 83 21.00 7.06 10.28
N ALA A 84 21.99 7.94 10.21
CA ALA A 84 22.44 8.73 11.36
C ALA A 84 21.33 9.66 11.85
N THR A 85 20.65 10.35 10.94
CA THR A 85 19.52 11.23 11.24
C THR A 85 18.39 10.48 11.93
N VAL A 86 18.00 9.31 11.41
CA VAL A 86 16.96 8.49 12.03
C VAL A 86 17.41 7.97 13.40
N ALA A 87 18.66 7.53 13.55
CA ALA A 87 19.19 7.00 14.79
C ALA A 87 19.19 8.02 15.94
N LEU A 88 19.38 9.31 15.64
CA LEU A 88 19.30 10.41 16.62
C LEU A 88 17.95 10.47 17.34
N PHE A 89 16.87 10.10 16.65
CA PHE A 89 15.51 10.15 17.20
C PHE A 89 14.93 8.78 17.55
N ALA A 90 15.49 7.68 17.03
CA ALA A 90 14.97 6.34 17.23
C ALA A 90 14.83 5.96 18.72
N SER A 91 15.81 6.34 19.56
CA SER A 91 15.80 6.07 21.00
C SER A 91 14.76 6.88 21.78
N LYS A 92 14.22 7.96 21.18
CA LYS A 92 13.18 8.83 21.74
C LYS A 92 11.86 8.71 20.96
N SER A 93 11.71 7.63 20.18
CA SER A 93 10.61 7.49 19.23
C SER A 93 9.23 7.58 19.88
N THR A 94 9.06 7.00 21.08
CA THR A 94 7.81 7.08 21.86
C THR A 94 7.45 8.52 22.23
N ASP A 95 8.41 9.27 22.80
CA ASP A 95 8.18 10.66 23.22
C ASP A 95 7.93 11.57 22.01
N LEU A 96 8.64 11.31 20.90
CA LEU A 96 8.45 12.02 19.65
C LEU A 96 7.06 11.75 19.06
N GLN A 97 6.60 10.49 19.05
CA GLN A 97 5.27 10.12 18.60
C GLN A 97 4.19 10.83 19.44
N ALA A 98 4.29 10.77 20.76
CA ALA A 98 3.35 11.45 21.66
C ALA A 98 3.32 12.96 21.42
N SER A 99 4.49 13.59 21.28
CA SER A 99 4.61 15.03 21.01
C SER A 99 3.96 15.43 19.68
N ILE A 100 4.17 14.64 18.62
CA ILE A 100 3.54 14.88 17.31
C ILE A 100 2.03 14.76 17.41
N VAL A 101 1.51 13.72 18.07
CA VAL A 101 0.06 13.53 18.23
C VAL A 101 -0.57 14.70 18.99
N LEU A 102 0.02 15.12 20.11
CA LEU A 102 -0.47 16.26 20.89
C LEU A 102 -0.45 17.57 20.08
N ALA A 103 0.58 17.79 19.27
CA ALA A 103 0.66 18.95 18.40
C ALA A 103 -0.47 18.96 17.34
N PHE A 104 -0.78 17.81 16.75
CA PHE A 104 -1.90 17.68 15.82
C PHE A 104 -3.25 17.82 16.52
N GLN A 105 -3.45 17.25 17.71
CA GLN A 105 -4.67 17.45 18.49
C GLN A 105 -4.89 18.95 18.77
N SER A 106 -3.85 19.66 19.21
CA SER A 106 -3.90 21.12 19.43
C SER A 106 -4.24 21.89 18.15
N LEU A 107 -3.67 21.48 17.00
CA LEU A 107 -3.98 22.07 15.70
C LEU A 107 -5.45 21.87 15.32
N PHE A 108 -6.00 20.68 15.53
CA PHE A 108 -7.37 20.33 15.21
C PHE A 108 -8.38 21.02 16.13
N GLU A 109 -8.06 21.13 17.41
CA GLU A 109 -8.82 21.93 18.38
C GLU A 109 -8.85 23.41 17.97
N ALA A 110 -7.72 23.99 17.60
CA ALA A 110 -7.64 25.38 17.11
C ALA A 110 -8.43 25.60 15.80
N LYS A 111 -8.67 24.54 15.01
CA LYS A 111 -9.51 24.56 13.81
C LYS A 111 -11.00 24.31 14.10
N GLY A 112 -11.38 24.08 15.37
CA GLY A 112 -12.75 23.80 15.77
C GLY A 112 -13.23 22.38 15.46
N VAL A 113 -12.30 21.44 15.21
CA VAL A 113 -12.60 20.04 14.93
C VAL A 113 -11.76 19.16 15.86
N PRO A 114 -12.06 19.12 17.18
CA PRO A 114 -11.28 18.32 18.11
C PRO A 114 -11.29 16.85 17.70
N MET A 115 -10.13 16.20 17.80
CA MET A 115 -9.93 14.80 17.42
C MET A 115 -9.29 14.02 18.56
N GLU A 116 -9.77 12.79 18.75
CA GLU A 116 -9.20 11.84 19.69
C GLU A 116 -7.86 11.29 19.19
N TYR A 117 -7.11 10.65 20.09
CA TYR A 117 -5.80 10.08 19.79
C TYR A 117 -5.83 9.17 18.54
N ASP A 118 -6.80 8.25 18.47
CA ASP A 118 -6.92 7.29 17.37
C ASP A 118 -7.23 7.97 16.03
N GLU A 119 -8.01 9.05 16.05
CA GLU A 119 -8.35 9.83 14.85
C GLU A 119 -7.14 10.61 14.33
N VAL A 120 -6.36 11.23 15.23
CA VAL A 120 -5.10 11.88 14.87
C VAL A 120 -4.07 10.88 14.38
N MET A 121 -3.98 9.72 15.02
CA MET A 121 -3.07 8.66 14.59
C MET A 121 -3.45 8.15 13.19
N ALA A 122 -4.74 7.93 12.93
CA ALA A 122 -5.23 7.55 11.61
C ALA A 122 -4.88 8.62 10.56
N PHE A 123 -5.07 9.90 10.87
CA PHE A 123 -4.68 11.00 10.00
C PHE A 123 -3.17 10.99 9.67
N ILE A 124 -2.30 10.84 10.68
CA ILE A 124 -0.83 10.78 10.49
C ILE A 124 -0.45 9.59 9.62
N MET A 125 -1.05 8.41 9.85
CA MET A 125 -0.76 7.21 9.06
C MET A 125 -1.23 7.33 7.61
N LEU A 126 -2.34 8.02 7.36
CA LEU A 126 -2.77 8.35 6.00
C LEU A 126 -1.80 9.30 5.30
N GLN A 127 -1.25 10.29 6.01
CA GLN A 127 -0.20 11.16 5.47
C GLN A 127 1.08 10.38 5.16
N ALA A 128 1.47 9.44 6.02
CA ALA A 128 2.62 8.58 5.77
C ALA A 128 2.40 7.67 4.56
N ALA A 129 1.18 7.15 4.37
CA ALA A 129 0.82 6.36 3.20
C ALA A 129 0.89 7.18 1.89
N ASP A 130 0.39 8.41 1.88
CA ASP A 130 0.51 9.34 0.74
C ASP A 130 1.98 9.67 0.45
N GLN A 131 2.79 9.95 1.47
CA GLN A 131 4.22 10.18 1.29
C GLN A 131 4.92 8.95 0.68
N PHE A 132 4.59 7.75 1.15
CA PHE A 132 5.13 6.50 0.63
C PHE A 132 4.76 6.31 -0.86
N GLU A 133 3.51 6.57 -1.23
CA GLU A 133 3.06 6.51 -2.62
C GLU A 133 3.79 7.51 -3.51
N ARG A 134 3.99 8.74 -3.05
CA ARG A 134 4.76 9.75 -3.80
C ARG A 134 6.21 9.34 -4.06
N ILE A 135 6.82 8.62 -3.13
CA ILE A 135 8.21 8.17 -3.24
C ILE A 135 8.31 6.93 -4.15
N THR A 136 7.36 6.02 -4.05
CA THR A 136 7.49 4.66 -4.62
C THR A 136 6.59 4.40 -5.82
N GLY A 137 5.57 5.23 -6.03
CA GLY A 137 4.49 5.01 -6.99
C GLY A 137 3.53 3.89 -6.59
N GLU A 138 3.54 3.43 -5.33
CA GLU A 138 2.64 2.38 -4.83
C GLU A 138 2.11 2.73 -3.42
N LEU A 139 0.86 2.41 -3.13
CA LEU A 139 0.32 2.48 -1.76
C LEU A 139 0.90 1.37 -0.87
N PRO A 140 1.10 1.62 0.45
CA PRO A 140 1.52 0.57 1.37
C PRO A 140 0.46 -0.54 1.47
N VAL A 141 0.90 -1.80 1.47
CA VAL A 141 0.00 -2.94 1.70
C VAL A 141 -0.44 -2.95 3.17
N ILE A 142 -1.75 -2.92 3.40
CA ILE A 142 -2.29 -3.02 4.77
C ILE A 142 -2.24 -4.48 5.24
N VAL A 143 -1.60 -4.69 6.40
CA VAL A 143 -1.52 -5.98 7.09
C VAL A 143 -2.71 -6.09 8.04
N HIS A 144 -3.54 -7.12 7.85
CA HIS A 144 -4.67 -7.47 8.71
C HIS A 144 -4.69 -8.98 8.91
#